data_AF-A0A1Y4SIQ3-F1
#
_entry.id   AF-A0A1Y4SIQ3-F1
#
_cell.length_a   1.000
_cell.length_b   1.000
_cell.length_c   1.000
_cell.angle_alpha   90.00
_cell.angle_beta   90.00
_cell.angle_gamma   90.00
#
_symmetry.space_group_name_H-M   'P 1'
#
loop_
_entity.id
_entity.type
_entity.pdbx_description
1 polymer ?
#
loop_
_entity_poly.entity_id
_entity_poly.type
_entity_poly.pdbx_seq_one_letter_code
_entity_poly.pdbx_strand_id
1 'polypeptide(L)'
;MKIVTKDNINSILLAGESNTVEFKAMTRGAIKFLPRVISAFANTKGGVIILGYDEKNQSVIGTSMDEFEIIKRVISTNHLEDVCNAYIVQYEEKALIVIQVEKSKSIVIAGGGAYIREDDTNISVLTSKDVLSRIKSTIVSSETTPSAEVLERLEEKVGQIYDEMIHSQKVHEEELKVQKEENAKEKKIQNINNWFFCILSAVIGYVLGKLF
;
A
#
# COMPACT_ATOMS: atom_id res chain seq x y z
N MET A 1 21.85 1.51 1.79
CA MET A 1 21.44 0.20 1.24
C MET A 1 22.10 0.04 -0.13
N LYS A 2 22.47 -1.18 -0.55
CA LYS A 2 23.10 -1.39 -1.87
C LYS A 2 22.00 -1.38 -2.93
N ILE A 3 22.20 -0.60 -4.00
CA ILE A 3 21.27 -0.54 -5.15
C ILE A 3 21.12 -1.94 -5.74
N VAL A 4 19.89 -2.31 -6.10
CA VAL A 4 19.61 -3.57 -6.80
C VAL A 4 19.96 -3.41 -8.26
N THR A 5 20.64 -4.41 -8.79
CA THR A 5 21.21 -4.46 -10.13
C THR A 5 21.02 -5.86 -10.68
N LYS A 6 21.24 -6.03 -11.98
CA LYS A 6 21.20 -7.35 -12.61
C LYS A 6 22.15 -8.37 -11.93
N ASP A 7 23.26 -7.90 -11.37
CA ASP A 7 24.30 -8.78 -10.79
C ASP A 7 23.95 -9.28 -9.39
N ASN A 8 23.16 -8.53 -8.61
CA ASN A 8 22.81 -8.90 -7.23
C ASN A 8 21.35 -9.32 -7.03
N ILE A 9 20.46 -9.08 -8.00
CA ILE A 9 19.04 -9.38 -7.84
C ILE A 9 18.79 -10.86 -7.54
N ASN A 10 19.51 -11.78 -8.19
CA ASN A 10 19.37 -13.22 -7.93
C ASN A 10 19.61 -13.56 -6.45
N SER A 11 20.64 -12.97 -5.83
CA SER A 11 20.92 -13.21 -4.40
C SER A 11 19.82 -12.71 -3.47
N ILE A 12 19.12 -11.63 -3.87
CA ILE A 12 17.99 -11.09 -3.12
C ILE A 12 16.77 -12.01 -3.27
N LEU A 13 16.48 -12.46 -4.49
CA LEU A 13 15.37 -13.38 -4.75
C LEU A 13 15.53 -14.72 -4.03
N LEU A 14 16.75 -15.24 -3.95
CA LEU A 14 17.07 -16.46 -3.20
C LEU A 14 17.00 -16.29 -1.67
N ALA A 15 17.25 -15.08 -1.17
CA ALA A 15 17.18 -14.79 0.26
C ALA A 15 15.74 -14.67 0.79
N GLY A 16 14.77 -14.38 -0.09
CA GLY A 16 13.36 -14.28 0.28
C GLY A 16 12.94 -12.89 0.78
N GLU A 17 11.64 -12.76 1.07
CA GLU A 17 11.08 -11.61 1.77
C GLU A 17 11.72 -11.46 3.17
N SER A 18 11.78 -10.22 3.64
CA SER A 18 12.33 -9.90 4.95
C SER A 18 11.73 -8.59 5.47
N ASN A 19 12.19 -8.13 6.63
CA ASN A 19 11.86 -6.79 7.11
C ASN A 19 12.44 -5.64 6.27
N THR A 20 13.19 -5.94 5.19
CA THR A 20 13.73 -4.95 4.25
C THR A 20 13.51 -5.33 2.78
N VAL A 21 12.81 -6.43 2.49
CA VAL A 21 12.57 -6.92 1.14
C VAL A 21 11.10 -7.35 1.04
N GLU A 22 10.38 -6.80 0.08
CA GLU A 22 9.00 -7.16 -0.23
C GLU A 22 8.90 -7.59 -1.70
N PHE A 23 8.20 -8.69 -1.95
CA PHE A 23 7.94 -9.21 -3.29
C PHE A 23 6.44 -9.14 -3.61
N LYS A 24 6.15 -8.81 -4.86
CA LYS A 24 4.79 -8.93 -5.42
C LYS A 24 4.86 -9.47 -6.83
N ALA A 25 4.09 -10.54 -7.07
CA ALA A 25 4.00 -11.16 -8.39
C ALA A 25 3.42 -10.22 -9.45
N MET A 26 2.46 -9.37 -9.04
CA MET A 26 1.69 -8.48 -9.92
C MET A 26 1.67 -7.06 -9.39
N THR A 27 1.51 -6.08 -10.28
CA THR A 27 1.33 -4.66 -9.92
C THR A 27 -0.12 -4.29 -9.60
N ARG A 28 -1.07 -5.22 -9.82
CA ARG A 28 -2.49 -4.98 -9.57
C ARG A 28 -2.72 -4.62 -8.10
N GLY A 29 -3.37 -3.48 -7.87
CA GLY A 29 -3.62 -2.97 -6.52
C GLY A 29 -2.46 -2.15 -5.93
N ALA A 30 -1.42 -1.84 -6.71
CA ALA A 30 -0.30 -0.99 -6.27
C ALA A 30 -0.75 0.34 -5.67
N ILE A 31 -1.83 0.95 -6.20
CA ILE A 31 -2.39 2.18 -5.64
C ILE A 31 -2.80 2.05 -4.16
N LYS A 32 -3.17 0.84 -3.71
CA LYS A 32 -3.59 0.56 -2.32
C LYS A 32 -2.41 0.14 -1.45
N PHE A 33 -1.62 -0.83 -1.90
CA PHE A 33 -0.59 -1.41 -1.03
C PHE A 33 0.71 -0.60 -1.01
N LEU A 34 1.09 -0.01 -2.15
CA LEU A 34 2.44 0.54 -2.32
C LEU A 34 2.73 1.72 -1.39
N PRO A 35 1.83 2.72 -1.23
CA PRO A 35 2.07 3.83 -0.31
C PRO A 35 2.28 3.36 1.13
N ARG A 36 1.49 2.36 1.56
CA ARG A 36 1.59 1.76 2.90
C ARG A 36 2.93 1.04 3.11
N VAL A 37 3.40 0.26 2.13
CA VAL A 37 4.69 -0.45 2.24
C VAL A 37 5.85 0.54 2.22
N ILE A 38 5.82 1.55 1.36
CA ILE A 38 6.86 2.60 1.32
C ILE A 38 6.92 3.35 2.65
N SER A 39 5.78 3.77 3.21
CA SER A 39 5.71 4.38 4.56
C SER A 39 6.33 3.46 5.61
N ALA A 40 5.96 2.18 5.62
CA ALA A 40 6.48 1.19 6.58
C ALA A 40 8.00 1.03 6.52
N PHE A 41 8.57 0.92 5.31
CA PHE A 41 10.02 0.83 5.13
C PHE A 41 10.72 2.13 5.48
N ALA A 42 10.22 3.27 5.01
CA ALA A 42 10.84 4.57 5.29
C ALA A 42 10.86 4.90 6.79
N ASN A 43 9.82 4.52 7.53
CA ASN A 43 9.75 4.72 8.97
C ASN A 43 10.62 3.76 9.79
N THR A 44 11.16 2.70 9.18
CA THR A 44 11.94 1.66 9.87
C THR A 44 13.38 1.58 9.39
N LYS A 45 13.74 0.60 8.55
CA LYS A 45 15.11 0.32 8.11
C LYS A 45 15.39 0.76 6.67
N GLY A 46 14.40 1.32 6.00
CA GLY A 46 14.37 1.34 4.53
C GLY A 46 14.14 -0.07 3.99
N GLY A 47 14.25 -0.24 2.68
CA GLY A 47 14.09 -1.54 2.07
C GLY A 47 14.03 -1.49 0.55
N VAL A 48 13.62 -2.61 -0.03
CA VAL A 48 13.38 -2.76 -1.45
C VAL A 48 12.07 -3.49 -1.68
N ILE A 49 11.30 -3.03 -2.65
CA ILE A 49 10.10 -3.69 -3.14
C ILE A 49 10.41 -4.14 -4.57
N ILE A 50 10.23 -5.42 -4.86
CA ILE A 50 10.43 -5.98 -6.21
C ILE A 50 9.08 -6.49 -6.74
N LEU A 51 8.63 -5.90 -7.84
CA LEU A 51 7.40 -6.28 -8.53
C LEU A 51 7.72 -7.13 -9.77
N GLY A 52 6.88 -8.14 -10.02
CA GLY A 52 7.05 -9.10 -11.11
C GLY A 52 7.73 -10.40 -10.69
N TYR A 53 7.85 -10.68 -9.38
CA TYR A 53 8.40 -11.93 -8.85
C TYR A 53 7.38 -12.62 -7.93
N ASP A 54 7.10 -13.89 -8.21
CA ASP A 54 6.26 -14.75 -7.39
C ASP A 54 7.15 -15.61 -6.49
N GLU A 55 7.26 -15.21 -5.23
CA GLU A 55 8.08 -15.91 -4.24
C GLU A 55 7.59 -17.33 -3.96
N LYS A 56 6.27 -17.54 -3.92
CA LYS A 56 5.69 -18.85 -3.59
C LYS A 56 6.09 -19.90 -4.62
N ASN A 57 6.10 -19.51 -5.89
CA ASN A 57 6.49 -20.39 -6.99
C ASN A 57 7.95 -20.22 -7.42
N GLN A 58 8.72 -19.35 -6.73
CA GLN A 58 10.09 -18.97 -7.07
C GLN A 58 10.25 -18.64 -8.56
N SER A 59 9.34 -17.83 -9.10
CA SER A 59 9.23 -17.62 -10.54
C SER A 59 9.17 -16.14 -10.91
N VAL A 60 9.89 -15.79 -11.97
CA VAL A 60 9.87 -14.44 -12.54
C VAL A 60 8.65 -14.31 -13.45
N ILE A 61 7.70 -13.47 -13.06
CA ILE A 61 6.49 -13.17 -13.84
C ILE A 61 6.81 -12.11 -14.90
N GLY A 62 7.52 -11.06 -14.48
CA GLY A 62 7.84 -9.88 -15.28
C GLY A 62 6.79 -8.77 -15.15
N THR A 63 7.14 -7.59 -15.65
CA THR A 63 6.32 -6.38 -15.68
C THR A 63 6.47 -5.66 -17.02
N SER A 64 5.53 -4.78 -17.31
CA SER A 64 5.50 -3.94 -18.51
C SER A 64 5.88 -2.48 -18.21
N MET A 65 6.17 -1.72 -19.27
CA MET A 65 6.45 -0.28 -19.14
C MET A 65 5.22 0.49 -18.65
N ASP A 66 4.02 0.10 -19.07
CA ASP A 66 2.76 0.72 -18.61
C ASP A 66 2.57 0.55 -17.11
N GLU A 67 2.88 -0.64 -16.59
CA GLU A 67 2.89 -0.89 -15.15
C GLU A 67 3.91 -0.01 -14.43
N PHE A 68 5.11 0.18 -14.99
CA PHE A 68 6.11 1.08 -14.42
C PHE A 68 5.64 2.54 -14.35
N GLU A 69 4.94 3.04 -15.37
CA GLU A 69 4.35 4.38 -15.34
C GLU A 69 3.24 4.50 -14.28
N ILE A 70 2.44 3.45 -14.07
CA ILE A 70 1.47 3.41 -12.97
C ILE A 70 2.18 3.51 -11.62
N ILE A 71 3.27 2.76 -11.41
CA ILE A 71 4.04 2.81 -10.16
C ILE A 71 4.60 4.21 -9.91
N LYS A 72 5.21 4.85 -10.93
CA LYS A 72 5.70 6.23 -10.80
C LYS A 72 4.58 7.21 -10.46
N ARG A 73 3.41 7.07 -11.07
CA ARG A 73 2.24 7.90 -10.77
C ARG A 73 1.78 7.71 -9.32
N VAL A 74 1.72 6.48 -8.82
CA VAL A 74 1.36 6.20 -7.42
C VAL A 74 2.34 6.85 -6.45
N ILE A 75 3.64 6.73 -6.71
CA ILE A 75 4.69 7.41 -5.91
C ILE A 75 4.45 8.91 -5.89
N SER A 76 4.22 9.52 -7.06
CA SER A 76 4.09 10.97 -7.18
C SER A 76 2.81 11.55 -6.60
N THR A 77 1.68 10.87 -6.79
CA THR A 77 0.40 11.28 -6.18
C THR A 77 0.42 11.19 -4.65
N ASN A 78 1.35 10.41 -4.07
CA ASN A 78 1.53 10.32 -2.61
C ASN A 78 2.75 11.11 -2.10
N HIS A 79 3.42 11.90 -2.94
CA HIS A 79 4.59 12.70 -2.57
C HIS A 79 5.73 11.89 -1.93
N LEU A 80 6.02 10.72 -2.49
CA LEU A 80 7.00 9.76 -1.94
C LEU A 80 8.39 9.83 -2.60
N GLU A 81 8.61 10.76 -3.52
CA GLU A 81 9.86 10.90 -4.28
C GLU A 81 11.09 11.19 -3.40
N ASP A 82 10.90 11.86 -2.26
CA ASP A 82 12.00 12.20 -1.34
C ASP A 82 12.52 10.98 -0.56
N VAL A 83 11.76 9.88 -0.52
CA VAL A 83 12.08 8.70 0.29
C VAL A 83 12.23 7.42 -0.52
N CYS A 84 11.90 7.45 -1.82
CA CYS A 84 12.06 6.27 -2.66
C CYS A 84 12.38 6.60 -4.13
N ASN A 85 13.03 5.65 -4.79
CA ASN A 85 13.31 5.71 -6.22
C ASN A 85 12.91 4.39 -6.90
N ALA A 86 12.18 4.48 -8.01
CA ALA A 86 11.73 3.34 -8.78
C ALA A 86 12.47 3.23 -10.12
N TYR A 87 12.91 2.03 -10.47
CA TYR A 87 13.63 1.75 -11.71
C TYR A 87 13.40 0.30 -12.17
N ILE A 88 13.76 0.01 -13.42
CA ILE A 88 13.60 -1.32 -14.02
C ILE A 88 14.94 -2.06 -13.97
N VAL A 89 14.90 -3.33 -13.56
CA VAL A 89 16.02 -4.27 -13.66
C VAL A 89 15.61 -5.42 -14.59
N GLN A 90 16.45 -5.74 -15.56
CA GLN A 90 16.25 -6.89 -16.46
C GLN A 90 16.81 -8.17 -15.82
N TYR A 91 15.97 -9.20 -15.70
CA TYR A 91 16.31 -10.49 -15.12
C TYR A 91 15.56 -11.62 -15.86
N GLU A 92 16.27 -12.66 -16.29
CA GLU A 92 15.68 -13.78 -17.07
C GLU A 92 14.82 -13.32 -18.26
N GLU A 93 15.33 -12.37 -19.05
CA GLU A 93 14.64 -11.77 -20.21
C GLU A 93 13.34 -11.03 -19.89
N LYS A 94 13.06 -10.79 -18.61
CA LYS A 94 11.89 -10.09 -18.11
C LYS A 94 12.30 -8.83 -17.35
N ALA A 95 11.45 -7.80 -17.42
CA ALA A 95 11.61 -6.59 -16.64
C ALA A 95 10.99 -6.76 -15.25
N LEU A 96 11.74 -6.43 -14.21
CA LEU A 96 11.25 -6.29 -12.84
C LEU A 96 11.28 -4.82 -12.44
N ILE A 97 10.22 -4.35 -11.77
CA ILE A 97 10.21 -3.01 -11.20
C ILE A 97 10.79 -3.10 -9.79
N VAL A 98 11.84 -2.34 -9.54
CA VAL A 98 12.47 -2.23 -8.23
C VAL A 98 12.18 -0.85 -7.66
N ILE A 99 11.74 -0.81 -6.42
CA ILE A 99 11.49 0.43 -5.67
C ILE A 99 12.40 0.41 -4.45
N GLN A 100 13.43 1.25 -4.49
CA GLN A 100 14.37 1.42 -3.39
C GLN A 100 13.83 2.45 -2.41
N VAL A 101 13.64 2.07 -1.15
CA VAL A 101 13.11 2.95 -0.10
C VAL A 101 14.22 3.26 0.90
N GLU A 102 14.48 4.54 1.11
CA GLU A 102 15.44 5.02 2.10
C GLU A 102 14.78 5.15 3.48
N LYS A 103 15.57 4.91 4.53
CA LYS A 103 15.13 5.22 5.90
C LYS A 103 15.01 6.73 6.05
N SER A 104 13.81 7.21 6.35
CA SER A 104 13.56 8.61 6.63
C SER A 104 13.98 8.98 8.06
N LYS A 105 14.41 10.23 8.24
CA LYS A 105 14.61 10.83 9.57
C LYS A 105 13.30 11.30 10.18
N SER A 106 12.35 11.71 9.34
CA SER A 106 11.00 12.13 9.73
C SER A 106 10.01 10.96 9.61
N ILE A 107 8.83 11.12 10.21
CA ILE A 107 7.72 10.19 10.00
C ILE A 107 7.17 10.42 8.58
N VAL A 108 6.99 9.33 7.84
CA VAL A 108 6.40 9.28 6.50
C VAL A 108 4.98 8.75 6.63
N ILE A 109 4.01 9.52 6.17
CA ILE A 109 2.59 9.17 6.18
C ILE A 109 2.16 8.99 4.72
N ALA A 110 1.59 7.84 4.41
CA ALA A 110 1.11 7.54 3.06
C ALA A 110 0.14 6.36 3.09
N GLY A 111 -0.82 6.33 2.16
CA GLY A 111 -1.83 5.26 2.14
C GLY A 111 -2.78 5.28 3.34
N GLY A 112 -3.02 6.47 3.91
CA GLY A 112 -3.96 6.66 5.02
C GLY A 112 -3.35 6.56 6.43
N GLY A 113 -2.03 6.45 6.56
CA GLY A 113 -1.41 6.42 7.89
C GLY A 113 0.11 6.42 7.90
N ALA A 114 0.66 6.57 9.10
CA ALA A 114 2.06 6.25 9.39
C ALA A 114 2.15 4.75 9.65
N TYR A 115 2.97 4.03 8.88
CA TYR A 115 3.14 2.59 9.05
C TYR A 115 4.54 2.25 9.51
N ILE A 116 4.71 1.11 10.17
CA ILE A 116 6.01 0.52 10.49
C ILE A 116 6.04 -0.95 10.09
N ARG A 117 7.23 -1.42 9.72
CA ARG A 117 7.51 -2.82 9.43
C ARG A 117 8.08 -3.49 10.68
N GLU A 118 7.36 -4.48 11.22
CA GLU A 118 7.79 -5.21 12.43
C GLU A 118 8.67 -6.42 12.06
N ASP A 119 8.25 -7.18 11.05
CA ASP A 119 8.94 -8.37 10.54
C ASP A 119 8.83 -8.47 9.01
N ASP A 120 8.88 -9.67 8.44
CA ASP A 120 8.81 -9.93 7.00
C ASP A 120 7.40 -9.89 6.41
N THR A 121 6.35 -9.88 7.22
CA THR A 121 4.95 -9.97 6.73
C THR A 121 4.03 -8.92 7.38
N ASN A 122 4.40 -8.43 8.56
CA ASN A 122 3.56 -7.57 9.39
C ASN A 122 3.91 -6.09 9.22
N ILE A 123 2.91 -5.34 8.77
CA ILE A 123 2.89 -3.88 8.76
C ILE A 123 1.81 -3.40 9.73
N SER A 124 2.21 -2.71 10.78
CA SER A 124 1.33 -2.09 11.77
C SER A 124 1.27 -0.57 11.61
N VAL A 125 0.22 0.04 12.15
CA VAL A 125 0.09 1.50 12.21
C VAL A 125 0.97 2.01 13.35
N LEU A 126 1.75 3.04 13.09
CA LEU A 126 2.57 3.73 14.08
C LEU A 126 1.66 4.30 15.17
N THR A 127 1.90 3.92 16.43
CA THR A 127 1.07 4.40 17.54
C THR A 127 1.52 5.79 17.99
N SER A 128 0.65 6.50 18.72
CA SER A 128 0.99 7.82 19.29
C SER A 128 2.22 7.78 20.20
N LYS A 129 2.49 6.65 20.86
CA LYS A 129 3.70 6.45 21.68
C LYS A 129 4.96 6.42 20.82
N ASP A 130 4.89 5.74 19.67
CA ASP A 130 6.01 5.62 18.74
C ASP A 130 6.31 6.96 18.08
N VAL A 131 5.27 7.70 17.68
CA VAL A 131 5.36 9.09 17.19
C VAL A 131 6.12 9.96 18.19
N LEU A 132 5.70 9.95 19.46
CA LEU A 132 6.34 10.72 20.53
C LEU A 132 7.81 10.32 20.74
N SER A 133 8.13 9.03 20.66
CA SER A 133 9.52 8.55 20.78
C SER A 133 10.42 9.05 19.63
N ARG A 134 9.88 9.08 18.41
CA ARG A 134 10.58 9.52 17.20
C ARG A 134 10.83 11.02 17.21
N ILE A 135 9.82 11.78 17.66
CA ILE A 135 9.93 13.22 17.85
C ILE A 135 10.99 13.53 18.91
N LYS A 136 10.92 12.89 20.08
CA LYS A 136 11.91 13.08 21.15
C LYS A 136 13.33 12.76 20.70
N SER A 137 13.55 11.64 20.00
CA SER A 137 14.89 11.28 19.51
C SER A 137 15.42 12.24 18.45
N THR A 138 14.55 12.81 17.60
CA THR A 138 14.93 13.84 16.64
C THR A 138 15.36 15.12 17.36
N ILE A 139 14.65 15.52 18.41
CA ILE A 139 14.96 16.71 19.22
C ILE A 139 16.26 16.55 20.00
N VAL A 140 16.48 15.38 20.60
CA VAL A 140 17.72 15.08 21.35
C VAL A 140 18.94 15.04 20.43
N SER A 141 18.76 14.72 19.13
CA SER A 141 19.86 14.78 18.16
C SER A 141 20.22 16.20 17.69
N SER A 142 19.41 17.22 18.01
CA SER A 142 19.54 18.59 17.52
C SER A 142 19.89 19.61 18.62
N GLU A 143 20.61 19.20 19.68
CA GLU A 143 20.95 20.02 20.87
C GLU A 143 21.68 21.37 20.61
N THR A 144 21.87 21.80 19.36
CA THR A 144 22.41 23.12 19.02
C THR A 144 21.37 24.20 18.68
N THR A 145 20.07 23.90 18.63
CA THR A 145 19.04 24.86 18.17
C THR A 145 18.14 25.36 19.33
N PRO A 146 17.83 26.67 19.41
CA PRO A 146 17.03 27.24 20.51
C PRO A 146 15.64 26.59 20.66
N SER A 147 15.18 26.44 21.91
CA SER A 147 13.95 25.72 22.26
C SER A 147 12.68 26.22 21.57
N ALA A 148 12.63 27.49 21.15
CA ALA A 148 11.48 28.09 20.48
C ALA A 148 11.33 27.62 19.03
N GLU A 149 12.44 27.49 18.29
CA GLU A 149 12.44 27.05 16.89
C GLU A 149 12.10 25.55 16.79
N VAL A 150 12.47 24.78 17.81
CA VAL A 150 12.08 23.37 17.98
C VAL A 150 10.58 23.26 18.26
N LEU A 151 10.01 24.17 19.06
CA LEU A 151 8.58 24.21 19.37
C LEU A 151 7.74 24.56 18.14
N GLU A 152 8.19 25.51 17.32
CA GLU A 152 7.51 25.91 16.08
C GLU A 152 7.48 24.77 15.04
N ARG A 153 8.61 24.08 14.84
CA ARG A 153 8.67 22.89 13.97
C ARG A 153 7.81 21.73 14.48
N LEU A 154 7.64 21.63 15.80
CA LEU A 154 6.75 20.64 16.42
C LEU A 154 5.29 20.97 16.12
N GLU A 155 4.88 22.22 16.30
CA GLU A 155 3.53 22.68 15.99
C GLU A 155 3.19 22.46 14.51
N GLU A 156 4.12 22.77 13.60
CA GLU A 156 3.95 22.55 12.17
C GLU A 156 3.76 21.06 11.83
N LYS A 157 4.61 20.18 12.37
CA LYS A 157 4.49 18.73 12.15
C LYS A 157 3.21 18.13 12.75
N VAL A 158 2.80 18.61 13.92
CA VAL A 158 1.53 18.18 14.53
C VAL A 158 0.34 18.62 13.66
N GLY A 159 0.41 19.82 13.07
CA GLY A 159 -0.57 20.28 12.09
C GLY A 159 -0.68 19.37 10.87
N GLN A 160 0.45 19.01 10.26
CA GLN A 160 0.48 18.10 9.10
C GLN A 160 -0.15 16.73 9.41
N ILE A 161 0.20 16.15 10.56
CA ILE A 161 -0.36 14.86 11.00
C ILE A 161 -1.88 14.96 11.20
N TYR A 162 -2.36 16.07 11.75
CA TYR A 162 -3.78 16.29 11.99
C TYR A 162 -4.56 16.41 10.67
N ASP A 163 -4.01 17.14 9.69
CA ASP A 163 -4.61 17.31 8.37
C ASP A 163 -4.68 15.98 7.59
N GLU A 164 -3.61 15.18 7.62
CA GLU A 164 -3.60 13.85 7.01
C GLU A 164 -4.56 12.87 7.70
N MET A 165 -4.71 12.95 9.02
CA MET A 165 -5.68 12.15 9.76
C MET A 165 -7.11 12.48 9.34
N ILE A 166 -7.45 13.77 9.22
CA ILE A 166 -8.75 14.20 8.71
C ILE A 166 -8.96 13.72 7.28
N HIS A 167 -7.94 13.84 6.43
CA HIS A 167 -8.03 13.37 5.04
C HIS A 167 -8.28 11.87 4.96
N SER A 168 -7.51 11.06 5.71
CA SER A 168 -7.68 9.61 5.74
C SER A 168 -9.04 9.20 6.30
N GLN A 169 -9.58 9.88 7.30
CA GLN A 169 -10.93 9.59 7.82
C GLN A 169 -12.01 9.86 6.76
N LYS A 170 -11.89 10.97 6.01
CA LYS A 170 -12.81 11.28 4.91
C LYS A 170 -12.75 10.23 3.80
N VAL A 171 -11.55 9.87 3.36
CA VAL A 171 -11.35 8.82 2.33
C VAL A 171 -11.95 7.50 2.80
N HIS A 172 -11.69 7.11 4.05
CA HIS A 172 -12.26 5.87 4.61
C HIS A 172 -13.79 5.90 4.70
N GLU A 173 -14.37 7.06 5.05
CA GLU A 173 -15.83 7.23 5.10
C GLU A 173 -16.46 7.17 3.70
N GLU A 174 -15.79 7.74 2.68
CA GLU A 174 -16.20 7.66 1.29
C GLU A 174 -16.12 6.23 0.75
N GLU A 175 -15.03 5.50 1.03
CA GLU A 175 -14.90 4.09 0.68
C GLU A 175 -16.02 3.25 1.30
N LEU A 176 -16.33 3.49 2.58
CA LEU A 176 -17.41 2.80 3.27
C LEU A 176 -18.79 3.11 2.65
N LYS A 177 -19.01 4.36 2.18
CA LYS A 177 -20.25 4.75 1.48
C LYS A 177 -20.36 4.03 0.14
N VAL A 178 -19.30 4.05 -0.68
CA VAL A 178 -19.27 3.36 -1.97
C VAL A 178 -19.55 1.87 -1.79
N GLN A 179 -18.90 1.22 -0.83
CA GLN A 179 -19.09 -0.21 -0.59
C GLN A 179 -20.50 -0.54 -0.10
N LYS A 180 -21.10 0.31 0.74
CA LYS A 180 -22.51 0.17 1.15
C LYS A 180 -23.46 0.31 -0.03
N GLU A 181 -23.20 1.23 -0.95
CA GLU A 181 -24.00 1.40 -2.16
C GLU A 181 -23.90 0.22 -3.11
N GLU A 182 -22.69 -0.31 -3.34
CA GLU A 182 -22.46 -1.51 -4.13
C GLU A 182 -23.20 -2.71 -3.55
N ASN A 183 -23.03 -2.97 -2.25
CA ASN A 183 -23.74 -4.03 -1.54
C ASN A 183 -25.27 -3.86 -1.61
N ALA A 184 -25.77 -2.63 -1.53
CA ALA A 184 -27.20 -2.36 -1.65
C ALA A 184 -27.73 -2.63 -3.08
N LYS A 185 -26.94 -2.27 -4.12
CA LYS A 185 -27.27 -2.57 -5.52
C LYS A 185 -27.28 -4.08 -5.77
N GLU A 186 -26.26 -4.81 -5.30
CA GLU A 186 -26.19 -6.27 -5.42
C GLU A 186 -27.38 -6.94 -4.74
N LYS A 187 -27.72 -6.52 -3.52
CA LYS A 187 -28.87 -7.05 -2.79
C LYS A 187 -30.19 -6.77 -3.51
N LYS A 188 -30.33 -5.60 -4.14
CA LYS A 188 -31.50 -5.26 -4.96
C LYS A 188 -31.61 -6.16 -6.20
N ILE A 189 -30.50 -6.39 -6.91
CA ILE A 189 -30.45 -7.29 -8.07
C ILE A 189 -30.79 -8.73 -7.65
N GLN A 190 -30.23 -9.20 -6.53
CA GLN A 190 -30.52 -10.53 -6.00
C GLN A 190 -32.00 -10.69 -5.65
N ASN A 191 -32.62 -9.67 -5.03
CA ASN A 191 -34.05 -9.67 -4.73
C ASN A 191 -34.92 -9.72 -6.01
N ILE A 192 -34.55 -8.97 -7.05
CA ILE A 192 -35.26 -9.00 -8.35
C ILE A 192 -35.16 -10.39 -8.98
N ASN A 193 -33.97 -10.99 -8.97
CA ASN A 193 -33.76 -12.33 -9.52
C ASN A 193 -34.58 -13.38 -8.76
N ASN A 194 -34.55 -13.35 -7.42
CA ASN A 194 -35.35 -14.25 -6.58
C ASN A 194 -36.84 -14.10 -6.89
N TRP A 195 -37.34 -12.87 -7.03
CA TRP A 195 -38.73 -12.62 -7.38
C TRP A 195 -39.09 -13.16 -8.77
N PHE A 196 -38.21 -12.96 -9.76
CA PHE A 196 -38.39 -13.50 -11.11
C PHE A 196 -38.46 -15.03 -11.12
N PHE A 197 -37.56 -15.71 -10.42
CA PHE A 197 -37.56 -17.17 -10.31
C PHE A 197 -38.81 -17.72 -9.61
N CYS A 198 -39.35 -17.01 -8.60
CA CYS A 198 -40.61 -17.38 -7.95
C CYS A 198 -41.81 -17.27 -8.91
N ILE A 199 -41.87 -16.23 -9.74
CA ILE A 199 -42.95 -16.09 -10.74
C ILE A 199 -42.82 -17.17 -11.82
N LEU A 200 -41.61 -17.38 -12.33
CA LEU A 200 -41.35 -18.37 -13.37
C LEU A 200 -41.71 -19.78 -12.91
N SER A 201 -41.37 -20.15 -11.67
CA SER A 201 -41.72 -21.46 -11.10
C SER A 201 -43.24 -21.64 -10.92
N ALA A 202 -43.95 -20.59 -10.50
CA ALA A 202 -45.41 -20.61 -10.38
C ALA A 202 -46.11 -20.78 -11.74
N VAL A 203 -45.63 -20.08 -12.78
CA VAL A 203 -46.18 -20.18 -14.15
C VAL A 203 -45.94 -21.57 -14.73
N ILE A 204 -44.71 -22.09 -14.61
CA ILE A 204 -44.38 -23.46 -15.08
C ILE A 204 -45.23 -24.49 -14.34
N GLY A 205 -45.37 -24.38 -13.02
CA GLY A 205 -46.21 -25.26 -12.21
C GLY A 205 -47.68 -25.24 -12.64
N TYR A 206 -48.24 -24.05 -12.91
CA TYR A 206 -49.61 -23.90 -13.40
C TYR A 206 -49.80 -24.53 -14.79
N VAL A 207 -48.86 -24.34 -15.71
CA VAL A 207 -48.94 -24.90 -17.07
C VAL A 207 -48.82 -26.43 -17.04
N LEU A 208 -47.87 -26.98 -16.28
CA LEU A 208 -47.71 -28.42 -16.12
C LEU A 208 -48.95 -29.05 -15.46
N GLY A 209 -49.50 -28.44 -14.42
CA GLY A 209 -50.73 -28.94 -13.76
C GLY A 209 -52.00 -28.82 -14.60
N LYS A 210 -51.94 -28.20 -15.78
CA LYS A 210 -53.05 -28.14 -16.75
C LYS A 210 -52.86 -29.11 -17.92
N LEU A 211 -51.65 -29.62 -18.11
CA LEU A 211 -51.27 -30.57 -19.16
C LEU A 211 -51.24 -32.03 -18.66
N PHE A 212 -51.21 -32.24 -17.35
CA PHE A 212 -51.34 -33.52 -16.65
C PHE A 212 -52.58 -33.50 -15.75
#